data_AF-A0A2G9LKS4-F1
#
_entry.id   AF-A0A2G9LKS4-F1
#
_cell.length_a   1.000
_cell.length_b   1.000
_cell.length_c   1.000
_cell.angle_alpha   90.00
_cell.angle_beta   90.00
_cell.angle_gamma   90.00
#
_symmetry.space_group_name_H-M   'P 1'
#
loop_
_entity.id
_entity.type
_entity.pdbx_description
1 polymer ?
#
loop_
_entity_poly.entity_id
_entity_poly.type
_entity_poly.pdbx_seq_one_letter_code
_entity_poly.pdbx_strand_id
1 'polypeptide(L)'
;MWQYQKGVTFERQLFKRFWDSGWAAMRAAGSGDKKVPDIIAGNGKKLIIVECKTINDDHIYLKKDDVEKLILFGLRIKAWPLICVKFKGNPEIFYAIEDLQYTKNNCCKLSVQQKGLSFDEINY
;
A
#
# COMPACT_ATOMS: atom_id res chain seq x y z
N MET A 1 -17.47 -8.48 -7.61
CA MET A 1 -17.79 -9.17 -6.34
C MET A 1 -16.61 -10.02 -5.83
N TRP A 2 -16.04 -10.92 -6.65
CA TRP A 2 -14.92 -11.80 -6.23
C TRP A 2 -13.58 -11.08 -6.02
N GLN A 3 -13.25 -10.09 -6.86
CA GLN A 3 -12.01 -9.30 -6.73
C GLN A 3 -12.04 -8.38 -5.50
N TYR A 4 -13.22 -7.86 -5.15
CA TYR A 4 -13.43 -7.05 -3.95
C TYR A 4 -13.22 -7.87 -2.66
N GLN A 5 -13.73 -9.10 -2.61
CA GLN A 5 -13.51 -10.01 -1.47
C GLN A 5 -12.03 -10.34 -1.26
N LYS A 6 -11.26 -10.51 -2.34
CA LYS A 6 -9.81 -10.74 -2.26
C LYS A 6 -9.04 -9.54 -1.71
N GLY A 7 -9.38 -8.33 -2.17
CA GLY A 7 -8.79 -7.08 -1.65
C GLY A 7 -9.03 -6.93 -0.14
N VAL A 8 -10.28 -7.05 0.29
CA VAL A 8 -10.65 -6.97 1.71
C VAL A 8 -9.97 -8.05 2.56
N THR A 9 -9.81 -9.26 2.01
CA THR A 9 -9.10 -10.34 2.72
C THR A 9 -7.62 -10.01 2.89
N PHE A 10 -6.97 -9.52 1.84
CA PHE A 10 -5.56 -9.11 1.90
C PHE A 10 -5.34 -7.97 2.90
N GLU A 11 -6.16 -6.92 2.86
CA GLU A 11 -6.10 -5.82 3.82
C GLU A 11 -6.25 -6.31 5.27
N ARG A 12 -7.19 -7.23 5.53
CA ARG A 12 -7.40 -7.80 6.87
C ARG A 12 -6.19 -8.60 7.34
N GLN A 13 -5.59 -9.39 6.46
CA GLN A 13 -4.38 -10.16 6.77
C GLN A 13 -3.21 -9.23 7.06
N LEU A 14 -3.00 -8.21 6.24
CA LEU A 14 -1.92 -7.25 6.44
C LEU A 14 -2.13 -6.42 7.71
N PHE A 15 -3.36 -5.96 7.97
CA PHE A 15 -3.74 -5.30 9.21
C PHE A 15 -3.40 -6.16 10.44
N LYS A 16 -3.78 -7.45 10.42
CA LYS A 16 -3.46 -8.38 11.50
C LYS A 16 -1.95 -8.57 11.64
N ARG A 17 -1.21 -8.68 10.53
CA ARG A 17 0.25 -8.79 10.53
C ARG A 17 0.93 -7.61 11.22
N PHE A 18 0.44 -6.38 11.02
CA PHE A 18 0.93 -5.21 11.76
C PHE A 18 0.76 -5.36 13.27
N TRP A 19 -0.44 -5.71 13.75
CA TRP A 19 -0.71 -5.95 15.16
C TRP A 19 0.15 -7.07 15.75
N ASP A 20 0.24 -8.20 15.04
CA ASP A 20 1.05 -9.35 15.46
C ASP A 20 2.56 -9.02 15.49
N SER A 21 2.99 -7.92 14.85
CA SER A 21 4.39 -7.47 14.78
C SER A 21 4.70 -6.27 15.68
N GLY A 22 3.80 -5.90 16.60
CA GLY A 22 4.02 -4.80 17.55
C GLY A 22 3.70 -3.40 17.01
N TRP A 23 3.00 -3.29 15.88
CA TRP A 23 2.44 -2.03 15.41
C TRP A 23 1.00 -1.87 15.89
N ALA A 24 0.59 -0.64 16.19
CA ALA A 24 -0.82 -0.29 16.22
C ALA A 24 -1.27 0.06 14.80
N ALA A 25 -2.33 -0.57 14.31
CA ALA A 25 -2.87 -0.33 12.98
C ALA A 25 -4.37 -0.04 12.99
N MET A 26 -4.83 0.74 12.03
CA MET A 26 -6.23 1.02 11.73
C MET A 26 -6.49 0.82 10.25
N ARG A 27 -7.68 0.30 9.91
CA ARG A 27 -8.19 0.27 8.54
C ARG A 27 -9.14 1.43 8.32
N ALA A 28 -9.03 2.10 7.19
CA ALA A 28 -9.99 3.15 6.85
C ALA A 28 -11.38 2.55 6.61
N ALA A 29 -12.41 3.26 7.08
CA ALA A 29 -13.77 3.03 6.60
C ALA A 29 -13.87 3.49 5.14
N GLY A 30 -14.84 2.95 4.38
CA GLY A 30 -15.02 3.20 2.95
C GLY A 30 -14.80 4.68 2.58
N SER A 31 -14.00 4.89 1.53
CA SER A 31 -13.34 6.17 1.21
C SER A 31 -14.23 7.26 0.60
N GLY A 32 -15.50 7.37 1.04
CA GLY A 32 -16.49 8.40 0.67
C GLY A 32 -16.19 9.21 -0.60
N ASP A 33 -16.17 10.54 -0.48
CA ASP A 33 -15.68 11.44 -1.55
C ASP A 33 -14.17 11.71 -1.44
N LYS A 34 -13.57 11.36 -0.28
CA LYS A 34 -12.16 11.59 0.01
C LYS A 34 -11.39 10.29 -0.04
N LYS A 35 -10.43 10.23 -0.97
CA LYS A 35 -9.47 9.13 -1.00
C LYS A 35 -8.63 9.12 0.28
N VAL A 36 -8.74 8.03 1.03
CA VAL A 36 -7.97 7.73 2.25
C VAL A 36 -7.18 6.44 2.02
N PRO A 37 -6.01 6.28 2.66
CA PRO A 37 -5.25 5.03 2.58
C PRO A 37 -6.04 3.87 3.18
N ASP A 38 -5.79 2.65 2.72
CA ASP A 38 -6.49 1.46 3.23
C ASP A 38 -6.09 1.15 4.68
N ILE A 39 -4.81 1.33 5.02
CA ILE A 39 -4.26 1.11 6.37
C ILE A 39 -3.42 2.31 6.80
N ILE A 40 -3.54 2.68 8.08
CA ILE A 40 -2.58 3.53 8.80
C ILE A 40 -1.98 2.68 9.92
N ALA A 41 -0.66 2.66 10.06
CA ALA A 41 0.00 1.89 11.10
C ALA A 41 1.17 2.67 11.72
N GLY A 42 1.38 2.52 13.03
CA GLY A 42 2.54 3.08 13.72
C GLY A 42 3.04 2.20 14.86
N ASN A 43 4.35 2.25 15.12
CA ASN A 43 5.02 1.47 16.17
C ASN A 43 5.78 2.36 17.18
N GLY A 44 5.46 3.64 17.24
CA GLY A 44 6.14 4.63 18.09
C GLY A 44 7.44 5.20 17.49
N LYS A 45 8.03 4.55 16.48
CA LYS A 45 9.20 5.06 15.73
C LYS A 45 8.83 5.50 14.32
N LYS A 46 8.01 4.71 13.65
CA LYS A 46 7.53 4.95 12.30
C LYS A 46 6.02 5.12 12.34
N LEU A 47 5.52 5.99 11.46
CA LEU A 47 4.12 6.10 11.09
C LEU A 47 4.08 5.89 9.58
N ILE A 48 3.27 4.93 9.13
CA ILE A 48 3.13 4.59 7.71
C ILE A 48 1.66 4.61 7.31
N ILE A 49 1.43 4.89 6.05
CA ILE A 49 0.13 4.67 5.40
C ILE A 49 0.31 3.74 4.22
N VAL A 50 -0.63 2.83 4.04
CA VAL A 50 -0.52 1.78 3.04
C VAL A 50 -1.77 1.77 2.18
N GLU A 51 -1.57 1.95 0.88
CA GLU A 51 -2.56 1.62 -0.14
C GLU A 51 -2.35 0.17 -0.57
N CYS A 52 -3.36 -0.68 -0.39
CA CYS A 52 -3.33 -2.10 -0.71
C CYS A 52 -3.84 -2.34 -2.14
N LYS A 53 -3.16 -3.24 -2.85
CA LYS A 53 -3.57 -3.72 -4.17
C LYS A 53 -3.36 -5.23 -4.26
N THR A 54 -4.29 -5.91 -4.91
CA THR A 54 -4.16 -7.34 -5.22
C THR A 54 -4.34 -7.53 -6.72
N ILE A 55 -3.44 -8.26 -7.37
CA ILE A 55 -3.50 -8.49 -8.82
C ILE A 55 -3.13 -9.93 -9.19
N ASN A 56 -3.80 -10.46 -10.23
CA ASN A 56 -3.53 -11.79 -10.78
C ASN A 56 -2.58 -11.73 -12.00
N ASP A 57 -1.78 -10.68 -12.08
CA ASP A 57 -0.79 -10.42 -13.12
C ASP A 57 0.58 -10.20 -12.43
N ASP A 58 1.65 -10.04 -13.20
CA ASP A 58 2.99 -9.74 -12.69
C ASP A 58 3.28 -8.24 -12.53
N HIS A 59 2.34 -7.39 -12.97
CA HIS A 59 2.43 -5.94 -12.89
C HIS A 59 1.08 -5.28 -12.65
N ILE A 60 1.09 -4.05 -12.14
CA ILE A 60 -0.08 -3.19 -11.97
C ILE A 60 0.24 -1.77 -12.45
N TYR A 61 -0.73 -1.13 -13.10
CA TYR A 61 -0.68 0.29 -13.42
C TYR A 61 -1.46 1.10 -12.39
N LEU A 62 -0.83 2.15 -11.89
CA LEU A 62 -1.40 3.09 -10.93
C LEU A 62 -1.55 4.45 -11.59
N LYS A 63 -2.71 5.09 -11.39
CA LYS A 63 -2.92 6.46 -11.87
C LYS A 63 -2.10 7.42 -11.01
N LYS A 64 -1.50 8.43 -11.64
CA LYS A 64 -0.73 9.47 -10.94
C LYS A 64 -1.55 10.18 -9.86
N ASP A 65 -2.77 10.61 -10.18
CA ASP A 65 -3.67 11.27 -9.21
C ASP A 65 -3.93 10.43 -7.96
N ASP A 66 -4.00 9.10 -8.12
CA ASP A 66 -4.24 8.18 -7.02
C ASP A 66 -3.04 8.09 -6.08
N VAL A 67 -1.83 8.14 -6.64
CA VAL A 67 -0.57 8.16 -5.89
C VAL A 67 -0.37 9.54 -5.25
N GLU A 68 -0.60 10.62 -5.96
CA GLU A 68 -0.47 11.99 -5.43
C GLU A 68 -1.41 12.23 -4.24
N LYS A 69 -2.64 11.72 -4.28
CA LYS A 69 -3.56 11.77 -3.14
C LYS A 69 -3.01 11.05 -1.91
N LEU A 70 -2.38 9.88 -2.10
CA LEU A 70 -1.74 9.13 -1.02
C LEU A 70 -0.55 9.92 -0.44
N ILE A 71 0.30 10.46 -1.30
CA ILE A 71 1.45 11.31 -0.91
C ILE A 71 0.97 12.49 -0.08
N LEU A 72 -0.03 13.23 -0.57
CA LEU A 72 -0.59 14.40 0.12
C LEU A 72 -1.22 14.04 1.47
N PHE A 73 -1.83 12.85 1.58
CA PHE A 73 -2.34 12.37 2.86
C PHE A 73 -1.18 12.11 3.83
N GLY A 74 -0.16 11.38 3.40
CA GLY A 74 1.03 11.06 4.21
C GLY A 74 1.76 12.29 4.70
N LEU A 75 1.97 13.28 3.82
CA LEU A 75 2.59 14.56 4.17
C LEU A 75 1.82 15.30 5.28
N ARG A 76 0.48 15.30 5.23
CA ARG A 76 -0.35 15.99 6.23
C ARG A 76 -0.25 15.38 7.63
N ILE A 77 -0.13 14.06 7.70
CA ILE A 77 -0.05 13.34 8.99
C ILE A 77 1.38 12.95 9.36
N LYS A 78 2.37 13.36 8.56
CA LYS A 78 3.80 12.99 8.71
C LYS A 78 4.02 11.48 8.75
N ALA A 79 3.34 10.77 7.85
CA ALA A 79 3.48 9.33 7.67
C ALA A 79 4.19 9.01 6.35
N TRP A 80 4.95 7.92 6.34
CA TRP A 80 5.59 7.39 5.12
C TRP A 80 4.56 6.64 4.26
N PRO A 81 4.26 7.14 3.04
CA PRO A 81 3.31 6.49 2.16
C PRO A 81 3.92 5.32 1.41
N LEU A 82 3.22 4.19 1.45
CA LEU A 82 3.61 2.94 0.81
C LEU A 82 2.46 2.38 -0.02
N ILE A 83 2.80 1.71 -1.11
CA ILE A 83 1.86 0.91 -1.89
C ILE A 83 2.21 -0.55 -1.67
N CYS A 84 1.31 -1.32 -1.08
CA CYS A 84 1.49 -2.74 -0.83
C CYS A 84 0.74 -3.55 -1.89
N VAL A 85 1.48 -4.30 -2.72
CA VAL A 85 0.91 -5.09 -3.81
C VAL A 85 1.08 -6.57 -3.51
N LYS A 86 -0.04 -7.30 -3.53
CA LYS A 86 -0.07 -8.77 -3.54
C LYS A 86 -0.25 -9.27 -4.96
N PHE A 87 0.85 -9.62 -5.61
CA PHE A 87 0.84 -10.35 -6.87
C PHE A 87 0.50 -11.83 -6.62
N LYS A 88 -0.32 -12.44 -7.46
CA LYS A 88 -0.73 -13.84 -7.31
C LYS A 88 0.52 -14.75 -7.27
N GLY A 89 0.58 -15.62 -6.28
CA GLY A 89 1.68 -16.59 -6.11
C GLY A 89 2.96 -16.01 -5.50
N ASN A 90 2.97 -14.73 -5.12
CA ASN A 90 4.15 -14.07 -4.57
C ASN A 90 3.88 -13.51 -3.15
N PRO A 91 4.92 -13.29 -2.33
CA PRO A 91 4.83 -12.43 -1.15
C PRO A 91 4.32 -11.03 -1.52
N GLU A 92 3.70 -10.35 -0.57
CA GLU A 92 3.40 -8.93 -0.72
C GLU A 92 4.69 -8.12 -0.78
N ILE A 93 4.69 -7.12 -1.67
CA ILE A 93 5.81 -6.21 -1.87
C ILE A 93 5.31 -4.80 -1.58
N PHE A 94 6.11 -4.04 -0.83
CA PHE A 94 5.84 -2.64 -0.54
C PHE A 94 6.72 -1.76 -1.42
N TYR A 95 6.11 -0.79 -2.07
CA TYR A 95 6.81 0.19 -2.89
C TYR A 95 6.73 1.54 -2.20
N ALA A 96 7.90 2.12 -1.97
CA ALA A 96 8.02 3.48 -1.51
C ALA A 96 7.68 4.42 -2.66
N ILE A 97 7.06 5.57 -2.36
CA ILE A 97 6.66 6.53 -3.39
C ILE A 97 7.86 7.07 -4.18
N GLU A 98 9.04 7.08 -3.55
CA GLU A 98 10.31 7.55 -4.08
C GLU A 98 10.84 6.63 -5.19
N ASP A 99 10.43 5.36 -5.19
CA ASP A 99 10.84 4.35 -6.17
C ASP A 99 9.89 4.28 -7.38
N LEU A 100 8.85 5.13 -7.42
CA LEU A 100 7.84 5.12 -8.47
C LEU A 100 8.33 5.84 -9.73
N GLN A 101 8.33 5.13 -10.86
CA GLN A 101 8.63 5.69 -12.18
C GLN A 101 7.34 5.95 -12.96
N TYR A 102 7.11 7.21 -13.32
CA TYR A 102 5.94 7.61 -14.11
C TYR A 102 6.22 7.49 -15.61
N THR A 103 5.26 6.90 -16.31
CA THR A 103 5.22 6.86 -17.78
C THR A 103 4.66 8.17 -18.34
N LYS A 104 4.83 8.37 -19.66
CA LYS A 104 4.27 9.53 -20.39
C LYS A 104 2.75 9.69 -20.24
N ASN A 105 2.04 8.62 -19.92
CA ASN A 105 0.57 8.60 -19.78
C ASN A 105 0.09 8.91 -18.34
N ASN A 106 0.94 9.49 -17.48
CA ASN A 106 0.63 9.74 -16.07
C ASN A 106 0.20 8.47 -15.31
N CYS A 107 0.75 7.31 -15.70
CA CYS A 107 0.61 6.07 -14.97
C CYS A 107 1.98 5.61 -14.46
N CYS A 108 2.04 5.06 -13.26
CA CYS A 108 3.21 4.34 -12.77
C CYS A 108 2.97 2.83 -12.94
N LYS A 109 3.97 2.10 -13.44
CA LYS A 109 3.93 0.63 -13.51
C LYS A 109 4.74 0.08 -12.33
N LEU A 110 4.13 -0.78 -11.55
CA LEU A 110 4.82 -1.60 -10.55
C LEU A 110 4.82 -3.05 -11.01
N SER A 111 5.94 -3.75 -10.86
CA SER A 111 6.02 -5.18 -11.18
C SER A 111 6.67 -5.99 -10.08
N VAL A 112 6.38 -7.28 -10.05
CA VAL A 112 6.95 -8.22 -9.06
C VAL A 112 8.48 -8.27 -9.11
N GLN A 113 9.09 -7.97 -10.27
CA GLN A 113 10.54 -7.93 -10.44
C GLN A 113 11.17 -6.58 -10.03
N GLN A 114 10.35 -5.53 -9.89
CA GLN A 114 10.83 -4.23 -9.43
C GLN A 114 11.23 -4.34 -7.95
N LYS A 115 12.37 -3.75 -7.61
CA LYS A 115 12.83 -3.67 -6.22
C LYS A 115 11.77 -2.97 -5.37
N GLY A 116 11.39 -3.62 -4.28
CA GLY A 116 10.55 -3.08 -3.23
C GLY A 116 11.00 -3.65 -1.89
N LEU A 117 10.24 -3.38 -0.86
CA LEU A 117 10.50 -3.80 0.51
C LEU A 117 9.60 -4.97 0.86
N SER A 118 10.14 -5.92 1.60
CA SER A 118 9.38 -6.90 2.38
C SER A 118 8.77 -6.22 3.61
N PHE A 119 7.80 -6.90 4.22
CA PHE A 119 7.23 -6.44 5.50
C PHE A 119 8.30 -6.29 6.59
N ASP A 120 9.27 -7.20 6.64
CA ASP A 120 10.29 -7.21 7.68
C ASP A 120 11.24 -6.01 7.51
N GLU A 121 11.59 -5.63 6.28
CA GLU A 121 12.36 -4.42 5.99
C GLU A 121 11.65 -3.12 6.41
N ILE A 122 10.31 -3.11 6.44
CA ILE A 122 9.56 -1.97 6.97
C ILE A 122 9.57 -1.97 8.50
N ASN A 123 9.59 -3.15 9.11
CA ASN A 123 9.51 -3.34 10.54
C ASN A 123 10.74 -2.83 11.30
N TYR A 124 11.93 -2.92 10.70
CA TYR A 124 13.19 -2.41 11.24
C TYR A 124 13.41 -0.93 10.93
#